data_AF-A0AA45RQN5-F1
#
_entry.id   AF-A0AA45RQN5-F1
#
_cell.length_a   1.000
_cell.length_b   1.000
_cell.length_c   1.000
_cell.angle_alpha   90.00
_cell.angle_beta   90.00
_cell.angle_gamma   90.00
#
_symmetry.space_group_name_H-M   'P 1'
#
loop_
_entity.id
_entity.type
_entity.pdbx_description
1 polymer ?
#
loop_
_entity_poly.entity_id
_entity_poly.type
_entity_poly.pdbx_seq_one_letter_code
_entity_poly.pdbx_strand_id
1 'polypeptide(L)'
;MNFLTRFRPLILAVPLLLAGCQSTMQRIADCKVGDWNAIGHKDGLQGEPANYAERKDFCDDHADAKQPAANGAEAQYTAGWAQGNWDLWSQFGKADGGNGQQAQFDAHVASEEVRKHNTPLNRPAYDAGWAIGNSEYWRGQGKRAGTDGQPLAAQKDAARAKAAGVQLRFDEAAYSDGWQIGNRTFWQDAGYTDARNGTPDSAFRDRAAAARSAGVQVQEEAYRAAWNGEIVNYWRNLGTQDAVSGKDFAMRSKEARAKGLKIFESDYRQAWETRLAAYWSQAGADDGYGKPFMLDERIANAGRDGVFVTAKTRDQYTSAWEEQNAKYCQPENAFERGRTNIGMMVEVCRVEMRNQLKHAYVSGQDFEIAAAKHRQAVDDANEVANRLSDARHRLARLEREIRSNQDAKDRVVNDETRKQDARREQERRDLYEYIPRLERQLDDARRWVERHEQQMQRLRREIY
;
A
#
# COMPACT_ATOMS: atom_id res chain seq x y z
N MET A 1 -6.04 19.59 -47.16
CA MET A 1 -7.41 19.86 -46.65
C MET A 1 -7.44 19.48 -45.19
N ASN A 2 -7.45 20.49 -44.31
CA ASN A 2 -7.30 20.39 -42.86
C ASN A 2 -8.68 20.57 -42.19
N PHE A 3 -9.12 19.62 -41.37
CA PHE A 3 -10.38 19.74 -40.60
C PHE A 3 -10.25 19.35 -39.11
N LEU A 4 -9.05 19.40 -38.52
CA LEU A 4 -8.85 19.04 -37.10
C LEU A 4 -8.00 20.06 -36.32
N THR A 5 -8.27 21.35 -36.47
CA THR A 5 -7.63 22.41 -35.65
C THR A 5 -8.58 23.57 -35.35
N ARG A 6 -9.76 23.31 -34.73
CA ARG A 6 -10.67 24.39 -34.27
C ARG A 6 -11.41 24.18 -32.94
N PHE A 7 -11.02 23.22 -32.10
CA PHE A 7 -11.68 23.02 -30.79
C PHE A 7 -10.72 22.92 -29.59
N ARG A 8 -9.51 23.51 -29.68
CA ARG A 8 -8.54 23.53 -28.57
C ARG A 8 -8.50 24.76 -27.64
N PRO A 9 -9.22 25.90 -27.84
CA PRO A 9 -9.14 27.00 -26.87
C PRO A 9 -10.19 26.92 -25.75
N LEU A 10 -11.18 26.02 -25.79
CA LEU A 10 -12.31 26.06 -24.84
C LEU A 10 -12.11 25.23 -23.55
N ILE A 11 -11.14 24.31 -23.50
CA ILE A 11 -10.94 23.41 -22.34
C ILE A 11 -9.96 23.98 -21.31
N LEU A 12 -9.25 25.06 -21.61
CA LEU A 12 -8.34 25.75 -20.67
C LEU A 12 -9.02 26.85 -19.82
N ALA A 13 -10.27 27.21 -20.10
CA ALA A 13 -10.99 28.28 -19.39
C ALA A 13 -11.88 27.78 -18.23
N VAL A 14 -12.16 26.47 -18.14
CA VAL A 14 -13.04 25.90 -17.11
C VAL A 14 -12.44 25.86 -15.70
N PRO A 15 -11.12 25.65 -15.45
CA PRO A 15 -10.58 25.66 -14.09
C PRO A 15 -10.47 27.07 -13.48
N LEU A 16 -10.47 28.14 -14.29
CA LEU A 16 -10.44 29.53 -13.81
C LEU A 16 -11.79 30.03 -13.30
N LEU A 17 -12.90 29.47 -13.78
CA LEU A 17 -14.25 29.86 -13.36
C LEU A 17 -14.70 29.19 -12.06
N LEU A 18 -14.11 28.05 -11.68
CA LEU A 18 -14.44 27.34 -10.44
C LEU A 18 -13.72 27.90 -9.20
N ALA A 19 -12.60 28.60 -9.36
CA ALA A 19 -11.87 29.21 -8.25
C ALA A 19 -12.62 30.40 -7.62
N GLY A 20 -13.37 31.17 -8.43
CA GLY A 20 -14.16 32.31 -7.95
C GLY A 20 -15.38 31.93 -7.10
N CYS A 21 -15.93 30.72 -7.29
CA CYS A 21 -17.07 30.26 -6.48
C CYS A 21 -16.66 29.82 -5.07
N GLN A 22 -15.44 29.30 -4.89
CA GLN A 22 -14.96 28.87 -3.57
C GLN A 22 -14.69 30.05 -2.63
N SER A 23 -14.13 31.16 -3.13
CA SER A 23 -13.83 32.33 -2.30
C SER A 23 -15.11 33.01 -1.79
N THR A 24 -16.14 33.17 -2.63
CA THR A 24 -17.42 33.74 -2.21
C THR A 24 -18.14 32.86 -1.18
N MET A 25 -18.19 31.54 -1.37
CA MET A 25 -18.81 30.63 -0.40
C MET A 25 -18.12 30.67 0.96
N GLN A 26 -16.78 30.78 0.98
CA GLN A 26 -16.03 30.91 2.22
C GLN A 26 -16.32 32.23 2.94
N ARG A 27 -16.38 33.36 2.20
CA ARG A 27 -16.73 34.65 2.79
C ARG A 27 -18.13 34.64 3.41
N ILE A 28 -19.10 34.02 2.73
CA ILE A 28 -20.48 33.84 3.26
C ILE A 28 -20.45 33.01 4.56
N ALA A 29 -19.71 31.90 4.57
CA ALA A 29 -19.58 31.07 5.78
C ALA A 29 -18.96 31.86 6.95
N ASP A 30 -17.94 32.67 6.70
CA ASP A 30 -17.33 33.50 7.72
C ASP A 30 -18.32 34.53 8.29
N CYS A 31 -19.17 35.14 7.44
CA CYS A 31 -20.23 36.05 7.88
C CYS A 31 -21.28 35.36 8.76
N LYS A 32 -21.60 34.09 8.50
CA LYS A 32 -22.52 33.31 9.35
C LYS A 32 -21.94 33.03 10.74
N VAL A 33 -20.61 32.91 10.85
CA VAL A 33 -19.92 32.76 12.14
C VAL A 33 -19.93 34.07 12.92
N GLY A 34 -19.76 35.21 12.24
CA GLY A 34 -19.86 36.54 12.86
C GLY A 34 -18.67 36.94 13.74
N ASP A 35 -17.55 36.22 13.68
CA ASP A 35 -16.30 36.59 14.37
C ASP A 35 -15.52 37.61 13.53
N TRP A 36 -15.75 38.89 13.82
CA TRP A 36 -15.14 40.01 13.10
C TRP A 36 -13.61 40.02 13.18
N ASN A 37 -13.02 39.54 14.26
CA ASN A 37 -11.57 39.44 14.39
C ASN A 37 -11.01 38.36 13.46
N ALA A 38 -11.62 37.17 13.42
CA ALA A 38 -11.23 36.11 12.50
C ALA A 38 -11.47 36.47 11.03
N ILE A 39 -12.57 37.17 10.74
CA ILE A 39 -12.87 37.70 9.39
C ILE A 39 -11.78 38.68 8.97
N GLY A 40 -11.45 39.66 9.81
CA GLY A 40 -10.38 40.61 9.56
C GLY A 40 -9.05 39.93 9.29
N HIS A 41 -8.67 38.97 10.15
CA HIS A 41 -7.42 38.21 10.00
C HIS A 41 -7.33 37.49 8.65
N LYS A 42 -8.39 36.81 8.22
CA LYS A 42 -8.43 36.15 6.91
C LYS A 42 -8.28 37.14 5.76
N ASP A 43 -8.98 38.27 5.82
CA ASP A 43 -8.92 39.29 4.78
C ASP A 43 -7.50 39.89 4.70
N GLY A 44 -6.88 40.19 5.85
CA GLY A 44 -5.50 40.66 5.91
C GLY A 44 -4.50 39.64 5.38
N LEU A 45 -4.71 38.35 5.67
CA LEU A 45 -3.87 37.25 5.19
C LEU A 45 -3.99 37.03 3.67
N GLN A 46 -5.16 37.32 3.09
CA GLN A 46 -5.40 37.27 1.64
C GLN A 46 -4.88 38.52 0.91
N GLY A 47 -4.39 39.50 1.66
CA GLY A 47 -3.88 40.75 1.12
C GLY A 47 -4.99 41.69 0.67
N GLU A 48 -6.22 41.53 1.16
CA GLU A 48 -7.32 42.43 0.88
C GLU A 48 -7.14 43.77 1.62
N PRO A 49 -7.68 44.88 1.10
CA PRO A 49 -7.64 46.16 1.79
C PRO A 49 -8.46 46.10 3.09
N ALA A 50 -8.10 46.92 4.08
CA ALA A 50 -8.77 47.01 5.37
C ALA A 50 -10.15 47.70 5.28
N ASN A 51 -11.10 47.12 4.54
CA ASN A 51 -12.39 47.74 4.26
C ASN A 51 -13.52 47.09 5.07
N TYR A 52 -13.62 47.48 6.35
CA TYR A 52 -14.67 46.99 7.23
C TYR A 52 -16.07 47.30 6.69
N ALA A 53 -16.30 48.50 6.14
CA ALA A 53 -17.62 48.90 5.64
C ALA A 53 -18.11 47.97 4.52
N GLU A 54 -17.27 47.72 3.51
CA GLU A 54 -17.62 46.79 2.42
C GLU A 54 -17.79 45.35 2.91
N ARG A 55 -16.94 44.89 3.84
CA ARG A 55 -17.08 43.55 4.40
C ARG A 55 -18.36 43.41 5.24
N LYS A 56 -18.72 44.46 5.97
CA LYS A 56 -19.95 44.53 6.74
C LYS A 56 -21.18 44.46 5.83
N ASP A 57 -21.21 45.29 4.78
CA ASP A 57 -22.30 45.30 3.82
C ASP A 57 -22.45 43.92 3.15
N PHE A 58 -21.34 43.29 2.74
CA PHE A 58 -21.34 41.93 2.21
C PHE A 58 -21.95 40.92 3.20
N CYS A 59 -21.58 40.99 4.48
CA CYS A 59 -22.11 40.08 5.50
C CYS A 59 -23.59 40.34 5.81
N ASP A 60 -24.04 41.60 5.82
CA ASP A 60 -25.44 41.95 6.04
C ASP A 60 -26.35 41.39 4.92
N ASP A 61 -25.82 41.32 3.69
CA ASP A 61 -26.53 40.77 2.52
C ASP A 61 -26.61 39.23 2.52
N HIS A 62 -25.69 38.54 3.21
CA HIS A 62 -25.50 37.09 3.07
C HIS A 62 -25.61 36.28 4.37
N ALA A 63 -25.73 36.92 5.54
CA ALA A 63 -25.91 36.24 6.82
C ALA A 63 -27.39 35.86 7.04
N ASP A 64 -27.64 34.57 7.34
CA ASP A 64 -29.00 34.00 7.49
C ASP A 64 -29.86 34.73 8.54
N ALA A 65 -29.25 35.37 9.54
CA ALA A 65 -29.92 35.97 10.68
C ALA A 65 -30.07 37.50 10.60
N LYS A 66 -29.54 38.19 9.56
CA LYS A 66 -29.44 39.67 9.49
C LYS A 66 -29.08 40.33 10.83
N GLN A 67 -28.24 39.66 11.62
CA GLN A 67 -27.85 40.15 12.93
C GLN A 67 -26.91 41.34 12.69
N PRO A 68 -27.23 42.53 13.23
CA PRO A 68 -26.35 43.67 13.06
C PRO A 68 -25.00 43.37 13.71
N ALA A 69 -23.92 43.83 13.08
CA ALA A 69 -22.58 43.73 13.64
C ALA A 69 -22.55 44.25 15.08
N ALA A 70 -21.96 43.48 15.99
CA ALA A 70 -21.90 43.84 17.41
C ALA A 70 -21.15 45.16 17.62
N ASN A 71 -21.47 45.88 18.69
CA ASN A 71 -20.73 47.08 19.08
C ASN A 71 -19.23 46.75 19.23
N GLY A 72 -18.37 47.45 18.50
CA GLY A 72 -16.92 47.20 18.46
C GLY A 72 -16.44 46.24 17.37
N ALA A 73 -17.32 45.72 16.52
CA ALA A 73 -16.97 44.85 15.39
C ALA A 73 -15.93 45.45 14.44
N GLU A 74 -15.98 46.76 14.18
CA GLU A 74 -14.98 47.48 13.37
C GLU A 74 -13.58 47.41 13.98
N ALA A 75 -13.47 47.62 15.30
CA ALA A 75 -12.19 47.55 16.00
C ALA A 75 -11.65 46.11 16.03
N GLN A 76 -12.54 45.12 16.21
CA GLN A 76 -12.18 43.70 16.14
C GLN A 76 -11.69 43.31 14.74
N TYR A 77 -12.42 43.71 13.69
CA TYR A 77 -12.02 43.48 12.31
C TYR A 77 -10.67 44.12 11.99
N THR A 78 -10.48 45.39 12.37
CA THR A 78 -9.24 46.12 12.10
C THR A 78 -8.05 45.48 12.82
N ALA A 79 -8.22 45.05 14.07
CA ALA A 79 -7.18 44.35 14.83
C ALA A 79 -6.82 43.00 14.18
N GLY A 80 -7.83 42.20 13.83
CA GLY A 80 -7.65 40.94 13.12
C GLY A 80 -6.94 41.15 11.79
N TRP A 81 -7.39 42.11 10.99
CA TRP A 81 -6.82 42.45 9.69
C TRP A 81 -5.37 42.88 9.79
N ALA A 82 -5.01 43.71 10.77
CA ALA A 82 -3.63 44.11 10.99
C ALA A 82 -2.73 42.90 11.29
N GLN A 83 -3.21 41.94 12.08
CA GLN A 83 -2.50 40.68 12.35
C GLN A 83 -2.40 39.80 11.09
N GLY A 84 -3.47 39.69 10.30
CA GLY A 84 -3.47 38.91 9.06
C GLY A 84 -2.50 39.46 8.02
N ASN A 85 -2.50 40.79 7.85
CA ASN A 85 -1.57 41.48 6.97
C ASN A 85 -0.11 41.32 7.45
N TRP A 86 0.12 41.37 8.76
CA TRP A 86 1.42 41.04 9.34
C TRP A 86 1.85 39.61 8.99
N ASP A 87 0.96 38.63 9.15
CA ASP A 87 1.26 37.22 8.88
C ASP A 87 1.54 36.97 7.39
N LEU A 88 0.81 37.59 6.47
CA LEU A 88 1.06 37.51 5.02
C LEU A 88 2.47 37.97 4.67
N TRP A 89 2.81 39.22 5.05
CA TRP A 89 4.11 39.79 4.72
C TRP A 89 5.25 39.06 5.41
N SER A 90 5.05 38.63 6.67
CA SER A 90 6.00 37.78 7.40
C SER A 90 6.22 36.45 6.70
N GLN A 91 5.18 35.82 6.12
CA GLN A 91 5.33 34.58 5.36
C GLN A 91 6.16 34.77 4.08
N PHE A 92 5.94 35.85 3.33
CA PHE A 92 6.78 36.18 2.17
C PHE A 92 8.24 36.36 2.56
N GLY A 93 8.50 37.16 3.60
CA GLY A 93 9.84 37.34 4.12
C GLY A 93 10.47 36.01 4.53
N LYS A 94 9.74 35.21 5.32
CA LYS A 94 10.22 33.91 5.81
C LYS A 94 10.57 32.96 4.67
N ALA A 95 9.75 32.91 3.62
CA ALA A 95 10.02 32.08 2.46
C ALA A 95 11.31 32.49 1.74
N ASP A 96 11.49 33.79 1.47
CA ASP A 96 12.69 34.30 0.79
C ASP A 96 13.95 34.06 1.63
N GLY A 97 13.90 34.38 2.94
CA GLY A 97 15.00 34.14 3.87
C GLY A 97 15.34 32.66 4.00
N GLY A 98 14.32 31.79 4.10
CA GLY A 98 14.49 30.33 4.19
C GLY A 98 15.13 29.70 2.95
N ASN A 99 14.92 30.33 1.79
CA ASN A 99 15.55 29.95 0.53
C ASN A 99 16.97 30.50 0.36
N GLY A 100 17.47 31.28 1.34
CA GLY A 100 18.78 31.93 1.26
C GLY A 100 18.83 33.05 0.21
N GLN A 101 17.70 33.73 -0.02
CA GLN A 101 17.61 34.85 -0.95
C GLN A 101 17.78 36.19 -0.21
N GLN A 102 18.29 37.20 -0.93
CA GLN A 102 18.24 38.58 -0.44
C GLN A 102 16.79 39.03 -0.26
N ALA A 103 16.55 40.02 0.58
CA ALA A 103 15.22 40.61 0.75
C ALA A 103 14.61 41.03 -0.60
N GLN A 104 13.49 40.42 -0.96
CA GLN A 104 12.72 40.62 -2.20
C GLN A 104 11.45 41.46 -1.98
N PHE A 105 11.39 42.28 -0.92
CA PHE A 105 10.19 43.08 -0.62
C PHE A 105 9.67 43.85 -1.83
N ASP A 106 10.54 44.58 -2.54
CA ASP A 106 10.14 45.38 -3.70
C ASP A 106 9.65 44.52 -4.88
N ALA A 107 10.15 43.30 -5.02
CA ALA A 107 9.66 42.35 -6.01
C ALA A 107 8.26 41.83 -5.66
N HIS A 108 7.99 41.56 -4.37
CA HIS A 108 6.65 41.20 -3.89
C HIS A 108 5.67 42.37 -4.05
N VAL A 109 6.09 43.61 -3.76
CA VAL A 109 5.29 44.82 -4.02
C VAL A 109 4.93 44.96 -5.51
N ALA A 110 5.86 44.62 -6.41
CA ALA A 110 5.65 44.67 -7.85
C ALA A 110 4.84 43.47 -8.41
N SER A 111 4.58 42.44 -7.60
CA SER A 111 3.85 41.24 -8.02
C SER A 111 2.44 41.57 -8.51
N GLU A 112 1.92 40.76 -9.43
CA GLU A 112 0.56 40.94 -9.95
C GLU A 112 -0.49 40.77 -8.84
N GLU A 113 -0.26 39.82 -7.93
CA GLU A 113 -1.17 39.50 -6.83
C GLU A 113 -1.34 40.68 -5.86
N VAL A 114 -0.24 41.25 -5.36
CA VAL A 114 -0.26 42.43 -4.47
C VAL A 114 -0.89 43.64 -5.16
N ARG A 115 -0.58 43.86 -6.45
CA ARG A 115 -1.16 44.98 -7.21
C ARG A 115 -2.65 44.79 -7.46
N LYS A 116 -3.10 43.57 -7.79
CA LYS A 116 -4.50 43.29 -8.09
C LYS A 116 -5.39 43.43 -6.85
N HIS A 117 -4.92 43.02 -5.68
CA HIS A 117 -5.67 43.14 -4.43
C HIS A 117 -5.51 44.49 -3.74
N ASN A 118 -4.69 45.41 -4.30
CA ASN A 118 -4.30 46.66 -3.62
C ASN A 118 -3.79 46.40 -2.20
N THR A 119 -3.00 45.34 -2.01
CA THR A 119 -2.60 44.87 -0.69
C THR A 119 -1.83 45.94 0.06
N PRO A 120 -2.27 46.34 1.27
CA PRO A 120 -1.51 47.26 2.08
C PRO A 120 -0.13 46.71 2.45
N LEU A 121 0.89 47.54 2.28
CA LEU A 121 2.29 47.17 2.42
C LEU A 121 2.72 47.12 3.88
N ASN A 122 3.45 46.07 4.27
CA ASN A 122 3.96 45.91 5.63
C ASN A 122 5.43 45.47 5.63
N ARG A 123 6.32 46.44 5.41
CA ARG A 123 7.77 46.21 5.40
C ARG A 123 8.30 45.65 6.72
N PRO A 124 7.91 46.16 7.91
CA PRO A 124 8.38 45.59 9.17
C PRO A 124 8.03 44.11 9.35
N ALA A 125 6.81 43.71 8.97
CA ALA A 125 6.40 42.31 9.00
C ALA A 125 7.24 41.44 8.08
N TYR A 126 7.45 41.91 6.84
CA TYR A 126 8.30 41.23 5.86
C TYR A 126 9.73 41.06 6.37
N ASP A 127 10.37 42.13 6.85
CA ASP A 127 11.75 42.09 7.32
C ASP A 127 11.90 41.17 8.57
N ALA A 128 10.89 41.15 9.45
CA ALA A 128 10.84 40.23 10.59
C ALA A 128 10.74 38.77 10.15
N GLY A 129 9.83 38.47 9.21
CA GLY A 129 9.71 37.16 8.60
C GLY A 129 11.01 36.72 7.91
N TRP A 130 11.62 37.62 7.14
CA TRP A 130 12.88 37.37 6.44
C TRP A 130 14.02 37.04 7.39
N ALA A 131 14.14 37.77 8.49
CA ALA A 131 15.12 37.45 9.52
C ALA A 131 14.94 36.03 10.06
N ILE A 132 13.70 35.61 10.37
CA ILE A 132 13.38 34.25 10.84
C ILE A 132 13.79 33.21 9.78
N GLY A 133 13.38 33.40 8.52
CA GLY A 133 13.70 32.49 7.43
C GLY A 133 15.22 32.37 7.20
N ASN A 134 15.93 33.50 7.21
CA ASN A 134 17.39 33.52 7.05
C ASN A 134 18.10 32.79 8.20
N SER A 135 17.64 32.95 9.44
CA SER A 135 18.14 32.16 10.57
C SER A 135 17.90 30.65 10.35
N GLU A 136 16.70 30.25 9.91
CA GLU A 136 16.39 28.84 9.60
C GLU A 136 17.31 28.28 8.50
N TYR A 137 17.54 29.05 7.43
CA TYR A 137 18.47 28.68 6.35
C TYR A 137 19.88 28.42 6.89
N TRP A 138 20.45 29.37 7.63
CA TRP A 138 21.81 29.24 8.17
C TRP A 138 21.93 28.14 9.21
N ARG A 139 20.91 27.94 10.06
CA ARG A 139 20.82 26.78 10.95
C ARG A 139 20.85 25.47 10.16
N GLY A 140 20.12 25.38 9.06
CA GLY A 140 20.15 24.22 8.16
C GLY A 140 21.53 23.96 7.55
N GLN A 141 22.20 25.01 7.06
CA GLN A 141 23.55 24.91 6.52
C GLN A 141 24.57 24.47 7.59
N GLY A 142 24.50 25.07 8.78
CA GLY A 142 25.34 24.69 9.91
C GLY A 142 25.13 23.24 10.30
N LYS A 143 23.88 22.78 10.39
CA LYS A 143 23.54 21.38 10.69
C LYS A 143 24.18 20.40 9.71
N ARG A 144 24.13 20.67 8.41
CA ARG A 144 24.79 19.81 7.41
C ARG A 144 26.30 19.74 7.63
N ALA A 145 26.96 20.88 7.78
CA ALA A 145 28.40 20.93 8.04
C ALA A 145 28.79 20.21 9.35
N GLY A 146 27.94 20.29 10.38
CA GLY A 146 28.12 19.54 11.62
C GLY A 146 27.98 18.03 11.42
N THR A 147 26.97 17.57 10.67
CA THR A 147 26.77 16.15 10.35
C THR A 147 27.93 15.58 9.54
N ASP A 148 28.56 16.39 8.69
CA ASP A 148 29.74 15.99 7.91
C ASP A 148 31.03 15.91 8.74
N GLY A 149 30.95 16.21 10.05
CA GLY A 149 32.09 16.16 10.97
C GLY A 149 33.16 17.21 10.68
N GLN A 150 32.77 18.36 10.12
CA GLN A 150 33.70 19.42 9.74
C GLN A 150 33.94 20.42 10.89
N PRO A 151 35.15 21.02 11.02
CA PRO A 151 35.45 21.95 12.11
C PRO A 151 34.64 23.26 12.03
N LEU A 152 33.98 23.64 13.13
CA LEU A 152 33.10 24.81 13.18
C LEU A 152 33.78 26.10 12.70
N ALA A 153 35.01 26.37 13.17
CA ALA A 153 35.70 27.62 12.85
C ALA A 153 35.89 27.81 11.33
N ALA A 154 36.46 26.82 10.65
CA ALA A 154 36.70 26.89 9.21
C ALA A 154 35.40 26.95 8.40
N GLN A 155 34.39 26.16 8.81
CA GLN A 155 33.10 26.12 8.13
C GLN A 155 32.31 27.43 8.29
N LYS A 156 32.39 28.03 9.49
CA LYS A 156 31.79 29.34 9.76
C LYS A 156 32.42 30.44 8.93
N ASP A 157 33.74 30.46 8.79
CA ASP A 157 34.43 31.46 7.96
C ASP A 157 34.10 31.28 6.47
N ALA A 158 34.04 30.03 5.99
CA ALA A 158 33.59 29.72 4.63
C ALA A 158 32.13 30.14 4.37
N ALA A 159 31.24 29.88 5.33
CA ALA A 159 29.84 30.29 5.26
C ALA A 159 29.70 31.82 5.23
N ARG A 160 30.47 32.54 6.07
CA ARG A 160 30.52 34.00 6.08
C ARG A 160 31.02 34.56 4.74
N ALA A 161 32.08 33.98 4.17
CA ALA A 161 32.61 34.38 2.87
C ALA A 161 31.59 34.14 1.74
N LYS A 162 30.91 32.99 1.76
CA LYS A 162 29.84 32.66 0.80
C LYS A 162 28.68 33.65 0.92
N ALA A 163 28.25 33.97 2.14
CA ALA A 163 27.19 34.95 2.39
C ALA A 163 27.55 36.32 1.81
N ALA A 164 28.79 36.78 2.04
CA ALA A 164 29.30 38.04 1.49
C ALA A 164 29.31 38.05 -0.05
N GLY A 165 29.71 36.94 -0.69
CA GLY A 165 29.73 36.82 -2.15
C GLY A 165 28.38 36.92 -2.84
N VAL A 166 27.28 36.60 -2.13
CA VAL A 166 25.90 36.74 -2.63
C VAL A 166 25.13 37.87 -1.92
N GLN A 167 25.83 38.69 -1.13
CA GLN A 167 25.30 39.77 -0.30
C GLN A 167 24.11 39.34 0.59
N LEU A 168 24.12 38.08 1.05
CA LEU A 168 23.15 37.57 2.01
C LEU A 168 23.63 37.87 3.44
N ARG A 169 22.73 38.26 4.34
CA ARG A 169 23.08 38.46 5.76
C ARG A 169 23.42 37.11 6.40
N PHE A 170 24.66 36.96 6.85
CA PHE A 170 25.08 35.78 7.61
C PHE A 170 24.50 35.82 9.03
N ASP A 171 23.78 34.78 9.42
CA ASP A 171 23.38 34.57 10.82
C ASP A 171 24.32 33.57 11.49
N GLU A 172 25.32 34.10 12.19
CA GLU A 172 26.35 33.31 12.86
C GLU A 172 25.82 32.47 14.01
N ALA A 173 24.85 32.98 14.77
CA ALA A 173 24.29 32.29 15.92
C ALA A 173 23.45 31.10 15.46
N ALA A 174 22.59 31.30 14.46
CA ALA A 174 21.78 30.23 13.89
C ALA A 174 22.66 29.16 13.22
N TYR A 175 23.69 29.56 12.48
CA TYR A 175 24.66 28.63 11.89
C TYR A 175 25.36 27.77 12.95
N SER A 176 25.86 28.41 14.01
CA SER A 176 26.59 27.71 15.08
C SER A 176 25.69 26.74 15.86
N ASP A 177 24.45 27.15 16.15
CA ASP A 177 23.43 26.30 16.78
C ASP A 177 23.10 25.08 15.89
N GLY A 178 22.87 25.31 14.60
CA GLY A 178 22.70 24.25 13.62
C GLY A 178 23.87 23.28 13.61
N TRP A 179 25.09 23.80 13.57
CA TRP A 179 26.30 22.99 13.57
C TRP A 179 26.43 22.12 14.83
N GLN A 180 26.09 22.64 16.02
CA GLN A 180 26.09 21.83 17.25
C GLN A 180 25.12 20.64 17.16
N ILE A 181 23.92 20.86 16.60
CA ILE A 181 22.93 19.81 16.36
C ILE A 181 23.50 18.76 15.39
N GLY A 182 24.07 19.21 14.27
CA GLY A 182 24.67 18.33 13.27
C GLY A 182 25.85 17.52 13.81
N ASN A 183 26.75 18.17 14.54
CA ASN A 183 27.91 17.53 15.15
C ASN A 183 27.50 16.47 16.18
N ARG A 184 26.45 16.73 16.97
CA ARG A 184 25.87 15.70 17.84
C ARG A 184 25.41 14.48 17.02
N THR A 185 24.74 14.69 15.89
CA THR A 185 24.32 13.60 14.98
C THR A 185 25.52 12.84 14.41
N PHE A 186 26.57 13.54 13.94
CA PHE A 186 27.81 12.89 13.47
C PHE A 186 28.38 11.90 14.49
N TRP A 187 28.48 12.30 15.76
CA TRP A 187 28.98 11.43 16.82
C TRP A 187 28.02 10.31 17.20
N GLN A 188 26.71 10.53 17.15
CA GLN A 188 25.71 9.47 17.33
C GLN A 188 25.84 8.42 16.23
N ASP A 189 25.92 8.82 14.97
CA ASP A 189 26.05 7.93 13.81
C ASP A 189 27.36 7.14 13.86
N ALA A 190 28.46 7.78 14.28
CA ALA A 190 29.73 7.12 14.50
C ALA A 190 29.64 6.05 15.59
N GLY A 191 29.04 6.36 16.75
CA GLY A 191 28.87 5.41 17.86
C GLY A 191 27.97 4.25 17.49
N TYR A 192 26.87 4.53 16.80
CA TYR A 192 25.96 3.54 16.24
C TYR A 192 26.68 2.59 15.28
N THR A 193 27.41 3.13 14.30
CA THR A 193 28.12 2.36 13.27
C THR A 193 29.22 1.49 13.88
N ASP A 194 30.00 2.04 14.80
CA ASP A 194 31.07 1.31 15.49
C ASP A 194 30.48 0.13 16.28
N ALA A 195 29.41 0.35 17.06
CA ALA A 195 28.73 -0.72 17.79
C ALA A 195 28.14 -1.79 16.86
N ARG A 196 27.46 -1.38 15.79
CA ARG A 196 26.87 -2.29 14.80
C ARG A 196 27.89 -3.19 14.10
N ASN A 197 29.13 -2.72 13.98
CA ASN A 197 30.23 -3.48 13.39
C ASN A 197 31.04 -4.27 14.43
N GLY A 198 30.69 -4.20 15.72
CA GLY A 198 31.44 -4.85 16.79
C GLY A 198 32.80 -4.20 17.07
N THR A 199 32.94 -2.91 16.75
CA THR A 199 34.11 -2.10 17.11
C THR A 199 34.03 -1.76 18.60
N PRO A 200 35.10 -1.99 19.39
CA PRO A 200 35.10 -1.69 20.82
C PRO A 200 35.00 -0.18 21.07
N ASP A 201 34.35 0.20 22.17
CA ASP A 201 34.25 1.59 22.63
C ASP A 201 35.63 2.26 22.84
N SER A 202 36.70 1.48 23.07
CA SER A 202 38.06 2.01 23.13
C SER A 202 38.50 2.73 21.84
N ALA A 203 37.92 2.39 20.69
CA ALA A 203 38.18 3.08 19.41
C ALA A 203 37.73 4.55 19.41
N PHE A 204 36.84 4.93 20.34
CA PHE A 204 36.48 6.32 20.57
C PHE A 204 37.70 7.19 20.85
N ARG A 205 38.72 6.68 21.56
CA ARG A 205 39.91 7.46 21.93
C ARG A 205 40.66 7.95 20.71
N ASP A 206 40.90 7.07 19.75
CA ASP A 206 41.63 7.39 18.52
C ASP A 206 40.81 8.32 17.63
N ARG A 207 39.50 8.06 17.51
CA ARG A 207 38.57 8.92 16.77
C ARG A 207 38.49 10.32 17.37
N ALA A 208 38.40 10.43 18.69
CA ALA A 208 38.38 11.70 19.41
C ALA A 208 39.71 12.45 19.27
N ALA A 209 40.86 11.75 19.29
CA ALA A 209 42.16 12.36 19.04
C ALA A 209 42.25 12.94 17.61
N ALA A 210 41.85 12.15 16.60
CA ALA A 210 41.81 12.59 15.20
C ALA A 210 40.87 13.80 15.02
N ALA A 211 39.67 13.76 15.60
CA ALA A 211 38.71 14.86 15.55
C ALA A 211 39.27 16.15 16.18
N ARG A 212 39.91 16.04 17.36
CA ARG A 212 40.56 17.20 18.00
C ARG A 212 41.69 17.77 17.15
N SER A 213 42.51 16.92 16.53
CA SER A 213 43.57 17.39 15.62
C SER A 213 43.02 18.09 14.37
N ALA A 214 41.83 17.72 13.92
CA ALA A 214 41.13 18.35 12.82
C ALA A 214 40.30 19.59 13.24
N GLY A 215 40.29 19.95 14.53
CA GLY A 215 39.52 21.08 15.05
C GLY A 215 38.01 20.81 15.20
N VAL A 216 37.59 19.55 15.17
CA VAL A 216 36.19 19.12 15.32
C VAL A 216 35.88 18.93 16.81
N GLN A 217 34.76 19.50 17.26
CA GLN A 217 34.33 19.36 18.66
C GLN A 217 33.85 17.91 18.91
N VAL A 218 34.41 17.29 19.94
CA VAL A 218 34.07 15.92 20.33
C VAL A 218 32.78 15.91 21.16
N GLN A 219 31.83 15.04 20.79
CA GLN A 219 30.59 14.79 21.54
C GLN A 219 30.60 13.36 22.11
N GLU A 220 31.33 13.16 23.21
CA GLU A 220 31.54 11.83 23.82
C GLU A 220 30.24 11.19 24.30
N GLU A 221 29.38 11.95 24.99
CA GLU A 221 28.11 11.45 25.50
C GLU A 221 27.21 10.95 24.37
N ALA A 222 27.14 11.71 23.27
CA ALA A 222 26.34 11.37 22.11
C ALA A 222 26.82 10.08 21.44
N TYR A 223 28.14 9.93 21.27
CA TYR A 223 28.76 8.71 20.78
C TYR A 223 28.47 7.50 21.67
N ARG A 224 28.78 7.61 22.97
CA ARG A 224 28.65 6.49 23.92
C ARG A 224 27.20 6.08 24.14
N ALA A 225 26.25 7.02 24.12
CA ALA A 225 24.83 6.71 24.22
C ALA A 225 24.37 5.87 23.01
N ALA A 226 24.74 6.27 21.79
CA ALA A 226 24.42 5.52 20.59
C ALA A 226 25.11 4.15 20.55
N TRP A 227 26.40 4.10 20.92
CA TRP A 227 27.17 2.86 20.98
C TRP A 227 26.57 1.85 21.98
N ASN A 228 26.27 2.29 23.20
CA ASN A 228 25.67 1.44 24.23
C ASN A 228 24.27 0.92 23.86
N GLY A 229 23.51 1.72 23.12
CA GLY A 229 22.21 1.29 22.60
C GLY A 229 22.33 0.21 21.52
N GLU A 230 23.25 0.38 20.57
CA GLU A 230 23.34 -0.48 19.39
C GLU A 230 24.17 -1.75 19.62
N ILE A 231 25.12 -1.75 20.56
CA ILE A 231 25.97 -2.93 20.82
C ILE A 231 25.15 -4.16 21.23
N VAL A 232 23.99 -3.94 21.87
CA VAL A 232 23.05 -5.01 22.22
C VAL A 232 22.49 -5.67 20.95
N ASN A 233 22.13 -4.87 19.95
CA ASN A 233 21.62 -5.38 18.66
C ASN A 233 22.69 -6.13 17.88
N TYR A 234 23.96 -5.68 17.94
CA TYR A 234 25.09 -6.44 17.40
C TYR A 234 25.12 -7.88 17.96
N TRP A 235 25.00 -8.03 19.28
CA TRP A 235 25.00 -9.36 19.92
C TRP A 235 23.76 -10.20 19.57
N ARG A 236 22.58 -9.58 19.45
CA ARG A 236 21.37 -10.28 18.98
C ARG A 236 21.51 -10.78 17.54
N ASN A 237 22.05 -9.95 16.65
CA ASN A 237 22.29 -10.29 15.25
C ASN A 237 23.31 -11.42 15.13
N LEU A 238 24.40 -11.35 15.90
CA LEU A 238 25.36 -12.46 15.99
C LEU A 238 24.71 -13.74 16.50
N GLY A 239 23.91 -13.70 17.56
CA GLY A 239 23.23 -14.87 18.09
C GLY A 239 22.34 -15.54 17.03
N THR A 240 21.61 -14.72 16.28
CA THR A 240 20.75 -15.18 15.16
C THR A 240 21.58 -15.82 14.05
N GLN A 241 22.68 -15.19 13.63
CA GLN A 241 23.55 -15.74 12.58
C GLN A 241 24.24 -17.05 13.02
N ASP A 242 24.68 -17.09 14.27
CA ASP A 242 25.46 -18.19 14.82
C ASP A 242 24.63 -19.45 15.08
N ALA A 243 23.32 -19.29 15.34
CA ALA A 243 22.38 -20.40 15.55
C ALA A 243 22.37 -21.43 14.41
N VAL A 244 22.74 -21.02 13.19
CA VAL A 244 22.72 -21.86 11.98
C VAL A 244 24.03 -21.79 11.19
N SER A 245 25.14 -21.43 11.84
CA SER A 245 26.46 -21.40 11.19
C SER A 245 27.58 -22.13 11.94
N GLY A 246 27.23 -22.89 12.98
CA GLY A 246 28.16 -23.74 13.73
C GLY A 246 29.06 -22.98 14.71
N LYS A 247 28.82 -21.70 14.95
CA LYS A 247 29.54 -20.89 15.94
C LYS A 247 28.75 -20.83 17.25
N ASP A 248 29.47 -20.92 18.37
CA ASP A 248 28.87 -20.83 19.69
C ASP A 248 29.31 -19.57 20.45
N PHE A 249 28.69 -19.35 21.60
CA PHE A 249 29.01 -18.23 22.45
C PHE A 249 30.45 -18.28 22.98
N ALA A 250 31.03 -19.46 23.23
CA ALA A 250 32.38 -19.58 23.76
C ALA A 250 33.42 -19.02 22.78
N MET A 251 33.27 -19.33 21.48
CA MET A 251 34.07 -18.75 20.41
C MET A 251 33.90 -17.23 20.33
N ARG A 252 32.65 -16.73 20.30
CA ARG A 252 32.38 -15.28 20.22
C ARG A 252 32.86 -14.51 21.44
N SER A 253 32.73 -15.08 22.62
CA SER A 253 33.21 -14.52 23.88
C SER A 253 34.74 -14.35 23.84
N LYS A 254 35.46 -15.33 23.32
CA LYS A 254 36.92 -15.24 23.12
C LYS A 254 37.30 -14.16 22.10
N GLU A 255 36.62 -14.11 20.95
CA GLU A 255 36.82 -13.06 19.94
C GLU A 255 36.57 -11.65 20.50
N ALA A 256 35.48 -11.48 21.25
CA ALA A 256 35.10 -10.22 21.87
C ALA A 256 36.13 -9.77 22.92
N ARG A 257 36.58 -10.68 23.81
CA ARG A 257 37.62 -10.39 24.81
C ARG A 257 38.94 -9.97 24.14
N ALA A 258 39.34 -10.64 23.07
CA ALA A 258 40.55 -10.30 22.33
C ALA A 258 40.48 -8.89 21.72
N LYS A 259 39.28 -8.41 21.37
CA LYS A 259 39.03 -7.06 20.85
C LYS A 259 38.75 -6.01 21.93
N GLY A 260 38.59 -6.40 23.20
CA GLY A 260 38.12 -5.50 24.25
C GLY A 260 36.65 -5.08 24.09
N LEU A 261 35.83 -5.89 23.40
CA LEU A 261 34.42 -5.61 23.17
C LEU A 261 33.57 -6.01 24.40
N LYS A 262 32.63 -5.14 24.80
CA LYS A 262 31.66 -5.46 25.86
C LYS A 262 30.77 -6.62 25.42
N ILE A 263 30.59 -7.59 26.33
CA ILE A 263 29.85 -8.84 26.06
C ILE A 263 28.43 -8.74 26.61
N PHE A 264 27.46 -9.08 25.78
CA PHE A 264 26.04 -9.17 26.14
C PHE A 264 25.54 -10.61 25.93
N GLU A 265 25.89 -11.49 26.87
CA GLU A 265 25.61 -12.92 26.78
C GLU A 265 24.12 -13.24 26.76
N SER A 266 23.33 -12.58 27.60
CA SER A 266 21.88 -12.80 27.69
C SER A 266 21.19 -12.53 26.34
N ASP A 267 21.48 -11.38 25.73
CA ASP A 267 20.89 -10.97 24.45
C ASP A 267 21.33 -11.88 23.29
N TYR A 268 22.62 -12.27 23.28
CA TYR A 268 23.12 -13.24 22.33
C TYR A 268 22.40 -14.58 22.45
N ARG A 269 22.37 -15.16 23.66
CA ARG A 269 21.79 -16.48 23.91
C ARG A 269 20.30 -16.50 23.60
N GLN A 270 19.55 -15.48 24.01
CA GLN A 270 18.12 -15.39 23.72
C GLN A 270 17.86 -15.36 22.21
N ALA A 271 18.60 -14.54 21.45
CA ALA A 271 18.46 -14.46 20.00
C ALA A 271 18.87 -15.77 19.30
N TRP A 272 19.94 -16.39 19.78
CA TRP A 272 20.43 -17.69 19.31
C TRP A 272 19.39 -18.80 19.53
N GLU A 273 18.86 -18.94 20.75
CA GLU A 273 17.85 -19.94 21.09
C GLU A 273 16.57 -19.75 20.29
N THR A 274 16.14 -18.49 20.14
CA THR A 274 14.94 -18.13 19.36
C THR A 274 15.11 -18.53 17.89
N ARG A 275 16.25 -18.18 17.28
CA ARG A 275 16.52 -18.52 15.88
C ARG A 275 16.67 -20.01 15.65
N LEU A 276 17.30 -20.71 16.59
CA LEU A 276 17.47 -22.16 16.53
C LEU A 276 16.13 -22.90 16.65
N ALA A 277 15.26 -22.44 17.57
CA ALA A 277 13.91 -22.94 17.68
C ALA A 277 13.14 -22.78 16.36
N ALA A 278 13.20 -21.60 15.77
CA ALA A 278 12.57 -21.32 14.48
C ALA A 278 13.12 -22.20 13.35
N TYR A 279 14.43 -22.50 13.34
CA TYR A 279 15.02 -23.42 12.38
C TYR A 279 14.39 -24.82 12.48
N TRP A 280 14.35 -25.40 13.69
CA TRP A 280 13.85 -26.76 13.87
C TRP A 280 12.35 -26.88 13.61
N SER A 281 11.56 -25.87 13.98
CA SER A 281 10.15 -25.79 13.61
C SER A 281 9.95 -25.66 12.10
N GLN A 282 10.75 -24.84 11.41
CA GLN A 282 10.68 -24.73 9.94
C GLN A 282 11.03 -26.07 9.27
N ALA A 283 12.11 -26.72 9.70
CA ALA A 283 12.52 -28.01 9.19
C ALA A 283 11.43 -29.08 9.38
N GLY A 284 10.78 -29.09 10.55
CA GLY A 284 9.63 -29.94 10.82
C GLY A 284 8.46 -29.65 9.89
N ALA A 285 8.12 -28.38 9.70
CA ALA A 285 7.04 -27.98 8.81
C ALA A 285 7.30 -28.35 7.33
N ASP A 286 8.52 -28.13 6.84
CA ASP A 286 8.93 -28.45 5.46
C ASP A 286 8.87 -29.96 5.16
N ASP A 287 9.05 -30.79 6.19
CA ASP A 287 8.97 -32.24 6.11
C ASP A 287 7.58 -32.79 6.45
N GLY A 288 6.76 -32.06 7.18
CA GLY A 288 5.45 -32.54 7.65
C GLY A 288 4.43 -32.72 6.53
N TYR A 289 4.55 -31.96 5.43
CA TYR A 289 3.58 -32.03 4.34
C TYR A 289 3.96 -33.12 3.32
N GLY A 290 3.44 -34.34 3.54
CA GLY A 290 3.51 -35.44 2.57
C GLY A 290 4.88 -36.12 2.43
N LYS A 291 5.82 -35.86 3.35
CA LYS A 291 7.11 -36.55 3.41
C LYS A 291 7.23 -37.36 4.71
N PRO A 292 8.16 -38.35 4.77
CA PRO A 292 8.43 -39.10 5.99
C PRO A 292 8.93 -38.22 7.14
N PHE A 293 8.92 -38.77 8.35
CA PHE A 293 9.50 -38.13 9.52
C PHE A 293 11.04 -38.27 9.50
N MET A 294 11.76 -37.16 9.32
CA MET A 294 13.22 -37.16 9.03
C MET A 294 14.09 -36.67 10.20
N LEU A 295 13.57 -36.58 11.43
CA LEU A 295 14.28 -35.95 12.55
C LEU A 295 15.67 -36.57 12.80
N ASP A 296 15.77 -37.90 12.85
CA ASP A 296 17.03 -38.58 13.18
C ASP A 296 18.09 -38.34 12.10
N GLU A 297 17.69 -38.30 10.82
CA GLU A 297 18.58 -37.94 9.71
C GLU A 297 19.05 -36.48 9.81
N ARG A 298 18.15 -35.55 10.14
CA ARG A 298 18.51 -34.14 10.34
C ARG A 298 19.45 -33.95 11.51
N ILE A 299 19.23 -34.64 12.63
CA ILE A 299 20.13 -34.61 13.79
C ILE A 299 21.50 -35.16 13.41
N ALA A 300 21.56 -36.27 12.66
CA ALA A 300 22.82 -36.84 12.19
C ALA A 300 23.61 -35.88 11.28
N ASN A 301 22.91 -35.08 10.48
CA ASN A 301 23.52 -34.11 9.55
C ASN A 301 23.73 -32.71 10.15
N ALA A 302 23.16 -32.41 11.32
CA ALA A 302 23.13 -31.06 11.90
C ALA A 302 24.53 -30.43 12.02
N GLY A 303 25.52 -31.21 12.47
CA GLY A 303 26.91 -30.75 12.58
C GLY A 303 27.54 -30.36 11.24
N ARG A 304 27.24 -31.10 10.16
CA ARG A 304 27.69 -30.76 8.79
C ARG A 304 27.00 -29.50 8.28
N ASP A 305 25.73 -29.33 8.64
CA ASP A 305 24.90 -28.23 8.19
C ASP A 305 25.07 -26.96 9.06
N GLY A 306 25.94 -27.01 10.08
CA GLY A 306 26.22 -25.87 10.97
C GLY A 306 25.10 -25.57 11.97
N VAL A 307 24.25 -26.53 12.27
CA VAL A 307 23.08 -26.36 13.16
C VAL A 307 23.29 -27.10 14.46
N PHE A 308 22.87 -26.49 15.56
CA PHE A 308 22.95 -27.09 16.89
C PHE A 308 21.71 -27.91 17.24
N VAL A 309 21.92 -28.99 18.00
CA VAL A 309 20.85 -29.81 18.55
C VAL A 309 20.73 -29.52 20.04
N THR A 310 19.52 -29.24 20.52
CA THR A 310 19.22 -28.94 21.92
C THR A 310 18.19 -29.90 22.47
N ALA A 311 17.96 -29.89 23.79
CA ALA A 311 16.90 -30.69 24.41
C ALA A 311 15.50 -30.41 23.83
N LYS A 312 15.25 -29.19 23.32
CA LYS A 312 13.95 -28.78 22.74
C LYS A 312 13.82 -29.13 21.26
N THR A 313 14.91 -29.53 20.58
CA THR A 313 14.92 -29.77 19.13
C THR A 313 13.89 -30.81 18.71
N ARG A 314 13.78 -31.92 19.47
CA ARG A 314 12.83 -33.00 19.17
C ARG A 314 11.39 -32.49 19.22
N ASP A 315 11.02 -31.78 20.29
CA ASP A 315 9.66 -31.29 20.48
C ASP A 315 9.30 -30.25 19.40
N GLN A 316 10.20 -29.29 19.12
CA GLN A 316 10.00 -28.23 18.13
C GLN A 316 9.81 -28.75 16.70
N TYR A 317 10.61 -29.75 16.31
CA TYR A 317 10.48 -30.39 15.01
C TYR A 317 9.21 -31.23 14.95
N THR A 318 8.96 -32.05 15.97
CA THR A 318 7.84 -33.01 15.99
C THR A 318 6.52 -32.28 15.94
N SER A 319 6.32 -31.25 16.77
CA SER A 319 5.07 -30.49 16.78
C SER A 319 4.78 -29.82 15.44
N ALA A 320 5.80 -29.24 14.79
CA ALA A 320 5.65 -28.58 13.50
C ALA A 320 5.40 -29.59 12.35
N TRP A 321 6.07 -30.74 12.40
CA TRP A 321 5.85 -31.83 11.47
C TRP A 321 4.43 -32.37 11.60
N GLU A 322 3.97 -32.67 12.82
CA GLU A 322 2.63 -33.19 13.08
C GLU A 322 1.54 -32.22 12.63
N GLU A 323 1.72 -30.91 12.85
CA GLU A 323 0.78 -29.89 12.41
C GLU A 323 0.61 -29.91 10.87
N GLN A 324 1.71 -29.99 10.13
CA GLN A 324 1.67 -30.02 8.66
C GLN A 324 1.20 -31.38 8.12
N ASN A 325 1.56 -32.47 8.79
CA ASN A 325 1.11 -33.81 8.44
C ASN A 325 -0.40 -33.96 8.66
N ALA A 326 -0.94 -33.40 9.74
CA ALA A 326 -2.38 -33.34 9.97
C ALA A 326 -3.12 -32.60 8.85
N LYS A 327 -2.54 -31.51 8.31
CA LYS A 327 -3.09 -30.81 7.14
C LYS A 327 -3.00 -31.69 5.88
N TYR A 328 -1.91 -32.41 5.66
CA TYR A 328 -1.77 -33.32 4.51
C TYR A 328 -2.76 -34.49 4.55
N CYS A 329 -2.88 -35.14 5.71
CA CYS A 329 -3.65 -36.36 5.95
C CYS A 329 -5.13 -36.09 6.20
N GLN A 330 -5.79 -35.41 5.26
CA GLN A 330 -7.22 -35.13 5.29
C GLN A 330 -7.94 -35.87 4.14
N PRO A 331 -9.13 -36.46 4.38
CA PRO A 331 -9.92 -37.11 3.32
C PRO A 331 -10.18 -36.18 2.12
N GLU A 332 -10.42 -34.90 2.37
CA GLU A 332 -10.64 -33.90 1.32
C GLU A 332 -9.41 -33.73 0.44
N ASN A 333 -8.22 -33.65 1.05
CA ASN A 333 -6.97 -33.53 0.31
C ASN A 333 -6.68 -34.79 -0.52
N ALA A 334 -6.99 -35.97 0.03
CA ALA A 334 -6.88 -37.23 -0.70
C ALA A 334 -7.83 -37.24 -1.92
N PHE A 335 -9.08 -36.81 -1.73
CA PHE A 335 -10.08 -36.72 -2.79
C PHE A 335 -9.66 -35.75 -3.90
N GLU A 336 -9.22 -34.53 -3.57
CA GLU A 336 -8.77 -33.55 -4.58
C GLU A 336 -7.52 -34.03 -5.35
N ARG A 337 -6.59 -34.71 -4.67
CA ARG A 337 -5.44 -35.37 -5.32
C ARG A 337 -5.88 -36.50 -6.26
N GLY A 338 -6.90 -37.27 -5.86
CA GLY A 338 -7.53 -38.28 -6.69
C GLY A 338 -8.13 -37.70 -7.97
N ARG A 339 -8.89 -36.61 -7.84
CA ARG A 339 -9.48 -35.88 -8.97
C ARG A 339 -8.42 -35.43 -9.97
N THR A 340 -7.33 -34.86 -9.46
CA THR A 340 -6.23 -34.37 -10.31
C THR A 340 -5.27 -35.46 -10.77
N ASN A 341 -5.50 -36.72 -10.36
CA ASN A 341 -4.62 -37.86 -10.59
C ASN A 341 -3.16 -37.63 -10.14
N ILE A 342 -2.97 -36.86 -9.07
CA ILE A 342 -1.67 -36.59 -8.44
C ILE A 342 -1.50 -37.58 -7.28
N GLY A 343 -0.38 -38.29 -7.24
CA GLY A 343 -0.12 -39.26 -6.16
C GLY A 343 -0.21 -38.67 -4.74
N MET A 344 -0.63 -39.51 -3.79
CA MET A 344 -0.62 -39.21 -2.36
C MET A 344 0.19 -40.28 -1.61
N MET A 345 1.14 -39.85 -0.79
CA MET A 345 1.95 -40.71 0.07
C MET A 345 1.16 -41.07 1.34
N VAL A 346 0.16 -41.93 1.21
CA VAL A 346 -0.73 -42.30 2.33
C VAL A 346 0.02 -42.99 3.48
N GLU A 347 1.16 -43.62 3.20
CA GLU A 347 1.95 -44.33 4.21
C GLU A 347 2.59 -43.39 5.26
N VAL A 348 2.70 -42.08 4.97
CA VAL A 348 3.19 -41.07 5.95
C VAL A 348 2.10 -40.64 6.93
N CYS A 349 0.84 -41.04 6.69
CA CYS A 349 -0.28 -40.78 7.58
C CYS A 349 -0.41 -41.89 8.64
N ARG A 350 -1.11 -41.56 9.73
CA ARG A 350 -1.43 -42.53 10.78
C ARG A 350 -2.19 -43.72 10.22
N VAL A 351 -1.90 -44.91 10.74
CA VAL A 351 -2.34 -46.20 10.18
C VAL A 351 -3.86 -46.28 10.10
N GLU A 352 -4.55 -45.80 11.13
CA GLU A 352 -6.01 -45.78 11.24
C GLU A 352 -6.70 -44.98 10.13
N MET A 353 -6.06 -43.95 9.57
CA MET A 353 -6.64 -43.12 8.52
C MET A 353 -6.32 -43.64 7.11
N ARG A 354 -5.35 -44.54 6.94
CA ARG A 354 -4.83 -44.92 5.62
C ARG A 354 -5.90 -45.50 4.70
N ASN A 355 -6.80 -46.33 5.24
CA ASN A 355 -7.88 -46.91 4.46
C ASN A 355 -8.90 -45.85 4.00
N GLN A 356 -9.25 -44.91 4.89
CA GLN A 356 -10.15 -43.81 4.56
C GLN A 356 -9.54 -42.89 3.49
N LEU A 357 -8.24 -42.56 3.61
CA LEU A 357 -7.54 -41.74 2.63
C LEU A 357 -7.42 -42.44 1.27
N LYS A 358 -7.13 -43.74 1.24
CA LYS A 358 -7.14 -44.56 0.01
C LYS A 358 -8.52 -44.56 -0.63
N HIS A 359 -9.59 -44.72 0.16
CA HIS A 359 -10.96 -44.65 -0.33
C HIS A 359 -11.27 -43.27 -0.92
N ALA A 360 -11.01 -42.20 -0.17
CA ALA A 360 -11.26 -40.83 -0.63
C ALA A 360 -10.50 -40.49 -1.92
N TYR A 361 -9.25 -40.95 -2.05
CA TYR A 361 -8.47 -40.83 -3.28
C TYR A 361 -9.14 -41.48 -4.49
N VAL A 362 -9.56 -42.75 -4.36
CA VAL A 362 -10.27 -43.47 -5.42
C VAL A 362 -11.61 -42.82 -5.73
N SER A 363 -12.36 -42.39 -4.71
CA SER A 363 -13.62 -41.65 -4.88
C SER A 363 -13.41 -40.34 -5.66
N GLY A 364 -12.26 -39.69 -5.53
CA GLY A 364 -11.88 -38.54 -6.35
C GLY A 364 -11.65 -38.88 -7.81
N GLN A 365 -11.01 -40.02 -8.10
CA GLN A 365 -10.84 -40.51 -9.49
C GLN A 365 -12.20 -40.85 -10.12
N ASP A 366 -13.05 -41.59 -9.40
CA ASP A 366 -14.40 -41.92 -9.82
C ASP A 366 -15.27 -40.67 -10.01
N PHE A 367 -15.06 -39.64 -9.18
CA PHE A 367 -15.74 -38.36 -9.31
C PHE A 367 -15.41 -37.71 -10.64
N GLU A 368 -14.15 -37.67 -11.07
CA GLU A 368 -13.80 -37.07 -12.37
C GLU A 368 -14.34 -37.86 -13.55
N ILE A 369 -14.42 -39.19 -13.45
CA ILE A 369 -15.10 -40.01 -14.45
C ILE A 369 -16.59 -39.64 -14.52
N ALA A 370 -17.26 -39.51 -13.37
CA ALA A 370 -18.66 -39.08 -13.31
C ALA A 370 -18.84 -37.65 -13.81
N ALA A 371 -17.91 -36.74 -13.51
CA ALA A 371 -17.92 -35.35 -13.99
C ALA A 371 -17.76 -35.26 -15.50
N ALA A 372 -16.91 -36.11 -16.10
CA ALA A 372 -16.79 -36.20 -17.55
C ALA A 372 -18.10 -36.67 -18.20
N LYS A 373 -18.73 -37.71 -17.64
CA LYS A 373 -20.05 -38.20 -18.10
C LYS A 373 -21.15 -37.16 -17.92
N HIS A 374 -21.12 -36.42 -16.81
CA HIS A 374 -22.04 -35.31 -16.57
C HIS A 374 -21.90 -34.23 -17.64
N ARG A 375 -20.67 -33.79 -17.94
CA ARG A 375 -20.41 -32.80 -19.02
C ARG A 375 -20.97 -33.29 -20.36
N GLN A 376 -20.70 -34.55 -20.72
CA GLN A 376 -21.25 -35.15 -21.93
C GLN A 376 -22.79 -35.18 -21.94
N ALA A 377 -23.42 -35.59 -20.84
CA ALA A 377 -24.88 -35.62 -20.75
C ALA A 377 -25.52 -34.22 -20.86
N VAL A 378 -24.84 -33.19 -20.35
CA VAL A 378 -25.25 -31.79 -20.50
C VAL A 378 -25.16 -31.35 -21.96
N ASP A 379 -24.07 -31.70 -22.65
CA ASP A 379 -23.89 -31.39 -24.07
C ASP A 379 -24.97 -32.08 -24.93
N ASP A 380 -25.24 -33.36 -24.67
CA ASP A 380 -26.31 -34.12 -25.34
C ASP A 380 -27.70 -33.49 -25.11
N ALA A 381 -28.00 -33.09 -23.87
CA ALA A 381 -29.26 -32.43 -23.52
C ALA A 381 -29.39 -31.07 -24.24
N ASN A 382 -28.30 -30.31 -24.33
CA ASN A 382 -28.27 -29.04 -25.05
C ASN A 382 -28.46 -29.23 -26.56
N GLU A 383 -27.85 -30.26 -27.16
CA GLU A 383 -28.04 -30.58 -28.57
C GLU A 383 -29.53 -30.89 -28.87
N VAL A 384 -30.14 -31.76 -28.07
CA VAL A 384 -31.57 -32.11 -28.24
C VAL A 384 -32.47 -30.89 -27.98
N ALA A 385 -32.15 -30.07 -26.98
CA ALA A 385 -32.90 -28.84 -26.70
C ALA A 385 -32.84 -27.84 -27.87
N ASN A 386 -31.67 -27.67 -28.48
CA ASN A 386 -31.50 -26.82 -29.66
C ASN A 386 -32.32 -27.35 -30.84
N ARG A 387 -32.24 -28.66 -31.13
CA ARG A 387 -33.03 -29.31 -32.17
C ARG A 387 -34.54 -29.18 -31.94
N LEU A 388 -34.98 -29.29 -30.68
CA LEU A 388 -36.38 -29.09 -30.29
C LEU A 388 -36.82 -27.63 -30.51
N SER A 389 -35.98 -26.68 -30.10
CA SER A 389 -36.21 -25.26 -30.37
C SER A 389 -36.35 -25.00 -31.87
N ASP A 390 -35.41 -25.48 -32.68
CA ASP A 390 -35.44 -25.30 -34.14
C ASP A 390 -36.68 -25.93 -34.78
N ALA A 391 -37.06 -27.14 -34.36
CA ALA A 391 -38.26 -27.81 -34.84
C ALA A 391 -39.54 -27.02 -34.49
N ARG A 392 -39.63 -26.46 -33.27
CA ARG A 392 -40.74 -25.60 -32.85
C ARG A 392 -40.78 -24.30 -33.64
N HIS A 393 -39.63 -23.66 -33.87
CA HIS A 393 -39.55 -22.45 -34.70
C HIS A 393 -39.97 -22.72 -36.15
N ARG A 394 -39.54 -23.85 -36.72
CA ARG A 394 -39.92 -24.29 -38.07
C ARG A 394 -41.42 -24.56 -38.15
N LEU A 395 -42.00 -25.27 -37.18
CA LEU A 395 -43.44 -25.52 -37.12
C LEU A 395 -44.23 -24.20 -37.02
N ALA A 396 -43.85 -23.31 -36.10
CA ALA A 396 -44.52 -22.02 -35.95
C ALA A 396 -44.42 -21.15 -37.21
N ARG A 397 -43.28 -21.19 -37.92
CA ARG A 397 -43.11 -20.52 -39.21
C ARG A 397 -44.02 -21.14 -40.28
N LEU A 398 -44.01 -22.46 -40.39
CA LEU A 398 -44.82 -23.21 -41.35
C LEU A 398 -46.32 -22.96 -41.13
N GLU A 399 -46.79 -22.96 -39.89
CA GLU A 399 -48.18 -22.65 -39.53
C GLU A 399 -48.59 -21.21 -39.92
N ARG A 400 -47.67 -20.24 -39.78
CA ARG A 400 -47.89 -18.87 -40.25
C ARG A 400 -47.95 -18.79 -41.77
N GLU A 401 -47.04 -19.48 -42.46
CA GLU A 401 -47.04 -19.54 -43.92
C GLU A 401 -48.29 -20.24 -44.48
N ILE A 402 -48.76 -21.32 -43.85
CA ILE A 402 -50.02 -21.99 -44.21
C ILE A 402 -51.19 -21.02 -44.07
N ARG A 403 -51.34 -20.36 -42.92
CA ARG A 403 -52.41 -19.36 -42.69
C ARG A 403 -52.34 -18.21 -43.69
N SER A 404 -51.17 -17.57 -43.82
CA SER A 404 -51.00 -16.42 -44.70
C SER A 404 -51.29 -16.75 -46.16
N ASN A 405 -50.95 -17.95 -46.63
CA ASN A 405 -51.27 -18.37 -47.98
C ASN A 405 -52.75 -18.74 -48.14
N GLN A 406 -53.39 -19.31 -47.12
CA GLN A 406 -54.83 -19.59 -47.15
C GLN A 406 -55.67 -18.31 -47.18
N ASP A 407 -55.23 -17.25 -46.48
CA ASP A 407 -55.96 -15.99 -46.35
C ASP A 407 -55.67 -14.98 -47.50
N ALA A 408 -54.78 -15.32 -48.44
CA ALA A 408 -54.41 -14.46 -49.56
C ALA A 408 -55.57 -14.32 -50.57
N LYS A 409 -56.11 -13.10 -50.70
CA LYS A 409 -57.28 -12.78 -51.56
C LYS A 409 -57.05 -13.04 -53.06
N ASP A 410 -55.80 -12.92 -53.52
CA ASP A 410 -55.42 -13.09 -54.93
C ASP A 410 -54.96 -14.52 -55.27
N ARG A 411 -55.23 -15.48 -54.38
CA ARG A 411 -54.76 -16.86 -54.54
C ARG A 411 -55.49 -17.59 -55.66
N VAL A 412 -54.74 -18.00 -56.68
CA VAL A 412 -55.23 -18.91 -57.74
C VAL A 412 -55.18 -20.35 -57.23
N VAL A 413 -56.33 -21.02 -57.14
CA VAL A 413 -56.42 -22.43 -56.76
C VAL A 413 -56.26 -23.30 -58.00
N ASN A 414 -55.09 -23.91 -58.17
CA ASN A 414 -54.77 -24.85 -59.23
C ASN A 414 -54.08 -26.12 -58.70
N ASP A 415 -53.75 -27.05 -59.58
CA ASP A 415 -53.11 -28.33 -59.22
C ASP A 415 -51.76 -28.15 -58.52
N GLU A 416 -51.02 -27.11 -58.89
CA GLU A 416 -49.72 -26.81 -58.30
C GLU A 416 -49.86 -26.29 -56.87
N THR A 417 -50.78 -25.36 -56.62
CA THR A 417 -51.06 -24.86 -55.27
C THR A 417 -51.61 -25.96 -54.36
N ARG A 418 -52.41 -26.90 -54.89
CA ARG A 418 -52.89 -28.06 -54.13
C ARG A 418 -51.75 -29.00 -53.72
N LYS A 419 -50.78 -29.24 -54.61
CA LYS A 419 -49.57 -30.03 -54.31
C LYS A 419 -48.65 -29.33 -53.29
N GLN A 420 -48.54 -28.00 -53.36
CA GLN A 420 -47.77 -27.24 -52.38
C GLN A 420 -48.40 -27.28 -50.98
N ASP A 421 -49.72 -27.12 -50.89
CA ASP A 421 -50.46 -27.26 -49.63
C ASP A 421 -50.33 -28.65 -49.03
N ALA A 422 -50.50 -29.69 -49.86
CA ALA A 422 -50.33 -31.07 -49.41
C ALA A 422 -48.92 -31.34 -48.85
N ARG A 423 -47.88 -30.75 -49.44
CA ARG A 423 -46.49 -30.84 -48.93
C ARG A 423 -46.29 -30.12 -47.61
N ARG A 424 -46.80 -28.88 -47.48
CA ARG A 424 -46.72 -28.12 -46.22
C ARG A 424 -47.51 -28.79 -45.10
N GLU A 425 -48.66 -29.36 -45.42
CA GLU A 425 -49.48 -30.10 -44.46
C GLU A 425 -48.82 -31.43 -44.06
N GLN A 426 -48.15 -32.10 -44.99
CA GLN A 426 -47.32 -33.26 -44.66
C GLN A 426 -46.16 -32.88 -43.73
N GLU A 427 -45.39 -31.84 -44.06
CA GLU A 427 -44.30 -31.34 -43.22
C GLU A 427 -44.79 -30.91 -41.82
N ARG A 428 -45.99 -30.31 -41.73
CA ARG A 428 -46.64 -29.96 -40.47
C ARG A 428 -46.92 -31.20 -39.63
N ARG A 429 -47.51 -32.25 -40.23
CA ARG A 429 -47.73 -33.54 -39.56
C ARG A 429 -46.42 -34.19 -39.10
N ASP A 430 -45.41 -34.20 -39.96
CA ASP A 430 -44.10 -34.76 -39.65
C ASP A 430 -43.47 -34.02 -38.45
N LEU A 431 -43.59 -32.69 -38.39
CA LEU A 431 -43.12 -31.89 -37.26
C LEU A 431 -43.93 -32.13 -35.97
N TYR A 432 -45.25 -32.30 -36.06
CA TYR A 432 -46.08 -32.68 -34.90
C TYR A 432 -45.74 -34.06 -34.34
N GLU A 433 -45.26 -34.99 -35.15
CA GLU A 433 -44.77 -36.29 -34.67
C GLU A 433 -43.33 -36.21 -34.15
N TYR A 434 -42.50 -35.39 -34.77
CA TYR A 434 -41.09 -35.25 -34.45
C TYR A 434 -40.84 -34.49 -33.14
N ILE A 435 -41.60 -33.42 -32.86
CA ILE A 435 -41.46 -32.62 -31.63
C ILE A 435 -41.66 -33.44 -30.36
N PRO A 436 -42.74 -34.24 -30.18
CA PRO A 436 -42.91 -35.10 -29.00
C PRO A 436 -41.84 -36.19 -28.87
N ARG A 437 -41.19 -36.59 -29.98
CA ARG A 437 -40.04 -37.50 -29.93
C ARG A 437 -38.82 -36.78 -29.35
N LEU A 438 -38.54 -35.55 -29.79
CA LEU A 438 -37.46 -34.73 -29.26
C LEU A 438 -37.69 -34.34 -27.80
N GLU A 439 -38.93 -34.06 -27.39
CA GLU A 439 -39.27 -33.80 -25.99
C GLU A 439 -38.93 -35.00 -25.09
N ARG A 440 -39.33 -36.21 -25.49
CA ARG A 440 -38.96 -37.43 -24.75
C ARG A 440 -37.45 -37.65 -24.70
N GLN A 441 -36.74 -37.41 -25.80
CA GLN A 441 -35.28 -37.50 -25.84
C GLN A 441 -34.62 -36.47 -24.91
N LEU A 442 -35.16 -35.26 -24.84
CA LEU A 442 -34.66 -34.21 -23.94
C LEU A 442 -34.88 -34.59 -22.48
N ASP A 443 -36.06 -35.13 -22.13
CA ASP A 443 -36.35 -35.61 -20.78
C ASP A 443 -35.43 -36.78 -20.40
N ASP A 444 -35.16 -37.70 -21.32
CA ASP A 444 -34.19 -38.79 -21.14
C ASP A 444 -32.77 -38.26 -20.89
N ALA A 445 -32.32 -37.29 -21.70
CA ALA A 445 -31.01 -36.67 -21.56
C ALA A 445 -30.88 -35.93 -20.22
N ARG A 446 -31.90 -35.17 -19.81
CA ARG A 446 -31.95 -34.49 -18.50
C ARG A 446 -31.88 -35.48 -17.33
N ARG A 447 -32.56 -36.63 -17.43
CA ARG A 447 -32.44 -37.69 -16.42
C ARG A 447 -31.03 -38.28 -16.31
N TRP A 448 -30.24 -38.25 -17.39
CA TRP A 448 -28.81 -38.64 -17.31
C TRP A 448 -27.97 -37.58 -16.61
N VAL A 449 -28.22 -36.28 -16.88
CA VAL A 449 -27.57 -35.16 -16.17
C VAL A 449 -27.78 -35.29 -14.66
N GLU A 450 -29.03 -35.40 -14.22
CA GLU A 450 -29.39 -35.53 -12.80
C GLU A 450 -28.75 -36.75 -12.13
N ARG A 451 -28.73 -37.90 -12.83
CA ARG A 451 -28.11 -39.14 -12.30
C ARG A 451 -26.62 -38.97 -12.08
N HIS A 452 -25.90 -38.37 -13.02
CA HIS A 452 -24.46 -38.15 -12.87
C HIS A 452 -24.14 -37.08 -11.81
N GLU A 453 -24.99 -36.06 -11.68
CA GLU A 453 -24.90 -35.09 -10.59
C GLU A 453 -25.06 -35.76 -9.22
N GLN A 454 -26.10 -36.59 -9.05
CA GLN A 454 -26.32 -37.36 -7.81
C GLN A 454 -25.16 -38.31 -7.52
N GLN A 455 -24.59 -38.96 -8.55
CA GLN A 455 -23.41 -39.81 -8.40
C GLN A 455 -22.21 -39.00 -7.88
N MET A 456 -21.94 -37.82 -8.45
CA MET A 456 -20.89 -36.91 -7.98
C MET A 456 -21.10 -36.50 -6.51
N GLN A 457 -22.33 -36.12 -6.14
CA GLN A 457 -22.67 -35.77 -4.76
C GLN A 457 -22.54 -36.95 -3.78
N ARG A 458 -22.81 -38.17 -4.23
CA ARG A 458 -22.61 -39.39 -3.43
C ARG A 458 -21.13 -39.62 -3.15
N LEU A 459 -20.31 -39.63 -4.19
CA LEU A 459 -18.86 -39.84 -4.09
C LEU A 459 -18.18 -38.80 -3.19
N ARG A 460 -18.67 -37.55 -3.20
CA ARG A 460 -18.15 -36.50 -2.30
C ARG A 460 -18.54 -36.73 -0.82
N ARG A 461 -19.70 -37.34 -0.55
CA ARG A 461 -20.16 -37.61 0.82
C ARG A 461 -19.51 -38.85 1.43
N GLU A 462 -19.20 -39.85 0.61
CA GLU A 462 -18.60 -41.13 1.04
C GLU A 462 -17.17 -41.02 1.58
N ILE A 463 -16.52 -39.84 1.48
CA ILE A 463 -15.16 -39.63 2.01
C ILE A 463 -15.12 -39.47 3.54
N TYR A 464 -16.27 -39.21 4.17
CA TYR A 464 -16.45 -39.04 5.61
C TYR A 464 -17.03 -40.31 6.23
#